data_AF-W1U818-F1
#
_entry.id   AF-W1U818-F1
#
_cell.length_a   1.000
_cell.length_b   1.000
_cell.length_c   1.000
_cell.angle_alpha   90.00
_cell.angle_beta   90.00
_cell.angle_gamma   90.00
#
_symmetry.space_group_name_H-M   'P 1'
#
loop_
_entity.id
_entity.type
_entity.pdbx_description
1 polymer ?
#
loop_
_entity_poly.entity_id
_entity_poly.type
_entity_poly.pdbx_seq_one_letter_code
_entity_poly.pdbx_strand_id
1 'polypeptide(L)'
;ILQNYIQIIKDNNFKSNDILIFTDNSVASLNYIRQIDINISEELKIRTYSQFVREEVTTYWPIILSSCKNIIKKDLVPTFISTNLKTYIFEKNIEEMRNKNSYFEDVTGTNRAIASNIMNNLDHAIYNEIDYKNIGEKIYNSKANKDNINNKSYIQMNEIIEEYIDEMISNSIIDNTISIYLYNNYLLKDKIYKDQLAKRYNYLFVDDLQNISASQVSLIEFFEEKEKQIYLYLDNSKYFSSFIKNDLKYIHNKLLIQEENYSNIGIFDLINMPAKIELDQSSQLYGEMIDNIALKIKKLVEQGVSKKDIVIINPINTPVLDYEISNKLSSKNIDILTIKNNSKLIDYQYGNVLYVAVTIYCKKQQYIKEEEYINFIQILFNLNRLEAYRVYKNRDNDENYKSVIKYIDTKRDEKLNIGEFLTKFYI
;
A
#
# COMPACT_ATOMS: atom_id res chain seq x y z
N ILE A 1 -16.05 -7.57 -14.86
CA ILE A 1 -16.03 -8.16 -13.50
C ILE A 1 -17.43 -8.22 -12.88
N LEU A 2 -18.02 -7.09 -12.47
CA LEU A 2 -19.27 -7.09 -11.69
C LEU A 2 -20.43 -7.82 -12.35
N GLN A 3 -20.63 -7.66 -13.65
CA GLN A 3 -21.71 -8.36 -14.36
C GLN A 3 -21.58 -9.88 -14.23
N ASN A 4 -20.38 -10.44 -14.47
CA ASN A 4 -20.11 -11.87 -14.31
C ASN A 4 -20.29 -12.31 -12.86
N TYR A 5 -19.79 -11.54 -11.90
CA TYR A 5 -19.98 -11.82 -10.47
C TYR A 5 -21.46 -11.90 -10.09
N ILE A 6 -22.26 -10.91 -10.50
CA ILE A 6 -23.70 -10.84 -10.24
C ILE A 6 -24.43 -12.02 -10.92
N GLN A 7 -24.01 -12.38 -12.13
CA GLN A 7 -24.60 -13.51 -12.85
C GLN A 7 -24.36 -14.82 -12.11
N ILE A 8 -23.11 -15.09 -11.68
CA ILE A 8 -22.78 -16.30 -10.91
C ILE A 8 -23.55 -16.35 -9.59
N ILE A 9 -23.69 -15.21 -8.89
CA ILE A 9 -24.50 -15.16 -7.67
C ILE A 9 -25.95 -15.54 -7.94
N LYS A 10 -26.56 -15.02 -9.01
CA LYS A 10 -27.93 -15.35 -9.39
C LYS A 10 -28.07 -16.84 -9.72
N ASP A 11 -27.10 -17.39 -10.44
CA ASP A 11 -27.08 -18.81 -10.82
C ASP A 11 -26.84 -19.72 -9.60
N ASN A 12 -26.12 -19.24 -8.58
CA ASN A 12 -25.83 -19.94 -7.32
C ASN A 12 -26.86 -19.68 -6.20
N ASN A 13 -28.12 -19.39 -6.54
CA ASN A 13 -29.20 -19.13 -5.58
C ASN A 13 -28.84 -18.02 -4.57
N PHE A 14 -28.21 -16.95 -5.05
CA PHE A 14 -27.82 -15.78 -4.27
C PHE A 14 -26.80 -16.06 -3.15
N LYS A 15 -25.98 -17.10 -3.29
CA LYS A 15 -24.84 -17.39 -2.40
C LYS A 15 -23.56 -16.76 -2.97
N SER A 16 -22.80 -16.09 -2.10
CA SER A 16 -21.52 -15.43 -2.42
C SER A 16 -20.35 -15.95 -1.59
N ASN A 17 -20.60 -16.76 -0.56
CA ASN A 17 -19.58 -17.23 0.39
C ASN A 17 -18.45 -18.05 -0.25
N ASP A 18 -18.66 -18.68 -1.39
CA ASP A 18 -17.64 -19.46 -2.11
C ASP A 18 -16.97 -18.69 -3.27
N ILE A 19 -17.23 -17.37 -3.37
CA ILE A 19 -16.67 -16.49 -4.39
C ILE A 19 -15.66 -15.54 -3.74
N LEU A 20 -14.42 -15.54 -4.24
CA LEU A 20 -13.35 -14.64 -3.80
C LEU A 20 -13.02 -13.65 -4.92
N ILE A 21 -12.95 -12.36 -4.59
CA ILE A 21 -12.48 -11.32 -5.52
C ILE A 21 -11.23 -10.65 -4.98
N PHE A 22 -10.16 -10.66 -5.77
CA PHE A 22 -8.97 -9.85 -5.56
C PHE A 22 -9.00 -8.56 -6.37
N THR A 23 -8.75 -7.46 -5.70
CA THR A 23 -8.60 -6.12 -6.30
C THR A 23 -7.22 -5.56 -5.96
N ASP A 24 -6.68 -4.67 -6.80
CA ASP A 24 -5.34 -4.09 -6.57
C ASP A 24 -5.21 -3.35 -5.22
N ASN A 25 -6.25 -2.61 -4.82
CA ASN A 25 -6.20 -1.81 -3.60
C ASN A 25 -7.55 -1.71 -2.88
N SER A 26 -7.51 -1.33 -1.61
CA SER A 26 -8.70 -1.24 -0.74
C SER A 26 -9.77 -0.25 -1.23
N VAL A 27 -9.39 0.78 -2.00
CA VAL A 27 -10.37 1.73 -2.57
C VAL A 27 -11.17 1.04 -3.67
N ALA A 28 -10.50 0.28 -4.53
CA ALA A 28 -11.16 -0.56 -5.53
C ALA A 28 -12.10 -1.58 -4.87
N SER A 29 -11.66 -2.28 -3.81
CA SER A 29 -12.51 -3.22 -3.07
C SER A 29 -13.81 -2.55 -2.57
N LEU A 30 -13.69 -1.36 -1.96
CA LEU A 30 -14.84 -0.60 -1.47
C LEU A 30 -15.77 -0.13 -2.60
N ASN A 31 -15.20 0.27 -3.74
CA ASN A 31 -15.99 0.68 -4.91
C ASN A 31 -16.81 -0.50 -5.46
N TYR A 32 -16.22 -1.69 -5.56
CA TYR A 32 -16.94 -2.91 -5.94
C TYR A 32 -18.06 -3.23 -4.96
N ILE A 33 -17.77 -3.23 -3.65
CA ILE A 33 -18.78 -3.50 -2.61
C ILE A 33 -19.95 -2.52 -2.70
N ARG A 34 -19.69 -1.23 -2.94
CA ARG A 34 -20.74 -0.19 -3.06
C ARG A 34 -21.62 -0.34 -4.30
N GLN A 35 -21.10 -0.93 -5.36
CA GLN A 35 -21.82 -1.10 -6.62
C GLN A 35 -22.66 -2.39 -6.65
N ILE A 36 -22.43 -3.32 -5.72
CA ILE A 36 -23.21 -4.54 -5.61
C ILE A 36 -24.51 -4.20 -4.87
N ASP A 37 -25.58 -4.03 -5.65
CA ASP A 37 -26.93 -3.78 -5.16
C ASP A 37 -27.77 -5.07 -5.28
N ILE A 38 -27.49 -6.04 -4.41
CA ILE A 38 -28.19 -7.33 -4.36
C ILE A 38 -28.47 -7.68 -2.91
N ASN A 39 -29.67 -8.20 -2.64
CA ASN A 39 -30.05 -8.71 -1.33
C ASN A 39 -29.30 -10.02 -1.02
N ILE A 40 -28.10 -9.88 -0.46
CA ILE A 40 -27.25 -10.99 -0.01
C ILE A 40 -27.09 -10.86 1.51
N SER A 41 -27.24 -11.96 2.25
CA SER A 41 -27.05 -11.99 3.71
C SER A 41 -25.65 -12.42 4.13
N GLU A 42 -24.84 -12.88 3.18
CA GLU A 42 -23.49 -13.38 3.35
C GLU A 42 -22.45 -12.25 3.21
N GLU A 43 -21.26 -12.46 3.79
CA GLU A 43 -20.16 -11.52 3.67
C GLU A 43 -19.59 -11.53 2.24
N LEU A 44 -19.42 -10.35 1.64
CA LEU A 44 -18.77 -10.21 0.34
C LEU A 44 -17.25 -10.34 0.51
N LYS A 45 -16.67 -11.40 -0.06
CA LYS A 45 -15.22 -11.66 0.03
C LYS A 45 -14.46 -10.92 -1.08
N ILE A 46 -14.53 -9.60 -1.03
CA ILE A 46 -13.88 -8.67 -1.97
C ILE A 46 -12.79 -7.93 -1.21
N ARG A 47 -11.52 -8.24 -1.49
CA ARG A 47 -10.38 -7.75 -0.70
C ARG A 47 -9.10 -7.71 -1.52
N THR A 48 -8.06 -7.08 -0.98
CA THR A 48 -6.73 -7.20 -1.58
C THR A 48 -6.08 -8.54 -1.24
N TYR A 49 -5.11 -8.97 -2.05
CA TYR A 49 -4.34 -10.18 -1.78
C TYR A 49 -3.66 -10.15 -0.39
N SER A 50 -3.06 -9.01 -0.01
CA SER A 50 -2.41 -8.86 1.30
C SER A 50 -3.39 -8.95 2.47
N GLN A 51 -4.63 -8.43 2.31
CA GLN A 51 -5.67 -8.55 3.34
C GLN A 51 -6.09 -10.00 3.53
N PHE A 52 -6.33 -10.73 2.43
CA PHE A 52 -6.61 -12.16 2.47
C PHE A 52 -5.49 -12.92 3.17
N VAL A 53 -4.24 -12.74 2.74
CA VAL A 53 -3.10 -13.44 3.35
C VAL A 53 -2.97 -13.15 4.84
N ARG A 54 -3.14 -11.89 5.26
CA ARG A 54 -3.14 -11.51 6.68
C ARG A 54 -4.19 -12.28 7.49
N GLU A 55 -5.41 -12.39 6.97
CA GLU A 55 -6.49 -13.13 7.64
C GLU A 55 -6.22 -14.63 7.69
N GLU A 56 -5.71 -15.20 6.60
CA GLU A 56 -5.37 -16.63 6.53
C GLU A 56 -4.22 -16.98 7.49
N VAL A 57 -3.15 -16.19 7.51
CA VAL A 57 -2.02 -16.36 8.44
C VAL A 57 -2.47 -16.23 9.89
N THR A 58 -3.37 -15.30 10.20
CA THR A 58 -3.92 -15.13 11.55
C THR A 58 -4.77 -16.32 11.95
N THR A 59 -5.67 -16.77 11.06
CA THR A 59 -6.63 -17.85 11.33
C THR A 59 -5.94 -19.20 11.49
N TYR A 60 -4.96 -19.48 10.63
CA TYR A 60 -4.23 -20.75 10.60
C TYR A 60 -2.84 -20.66 11.23
N TRP A 61 -2.64 -19.68 12.12
CA TRP A 61 -1.38 -19.49 12.84
C TRP A 61 -0.85 -20.75 13.52
N PRO A 62 -1.67 -21.65 14.11
CA PRO A 62 -1.17 -22.90 14.68
C PRO A 62 -0.42 -23.80 13.69
N ILE A 63 -0.83 -23.82 12.40
CA ILE A 63 -0.13 -24.58 11.36
C ILE A 63 1.27 -23.99 11.14
N ILE A 64 1.36 -22.65 11.09
CA ILE A 64 2.62 -21.93 10.92
C ILE A 64 3.52 -22.13 12.15
N LEU A 65 2.99 -22.02 13.37
CA LEU A 65 3.72 -22.29 14.62
C LEU A 65 4.32 -23.71 14.65
N SER A 66 3.60 -24.70 14.10
CA SER A 66 4.06 -26.09 14.09
C SER A 66 5.15 -26.37 13.06
N SER A 67 5.19 -25.60 11.97
CA SER A 67 6.09 -25.84 10.83
C SER A 67 7.27 -24.87 10.75
N CYS A 68 7.12 -23.62 11.18
CA CYS A 68 8.18 -22.62 11.23
C CYS A 68 8.96 -22.72 12.54
N LYS A 69 10.13 -23.35 12.50
CA LYS A 69 11.01 -23.55 13.66
C LYS A 69 11.61 -22.24 14.20
N ASN A 70 11.64 -21.19 13.39
CA ASN A 70 12.22 -19.91 13.77
C ASN A 70 11.32 -19.12 14.74
N ILE A 71 10.05 -19.51 14.90
CA ILE A 71 9.16 -18.90 15.88
C ILE A 71 9.49 -19.44 17.28
N ILE A 72 10.15 -18.61 18.08
CA ILE A 72 10.58 -18.97 19.44
C ILE A 72 9.44 -18.69 20.43
N LYS A 73 8.87 -17.50 20.36
CA LYS A 73 7.73 -17.09 21.20
C LYS A 73 6.44 -17.68 20.65
N LYS A 74 5.91 -18.70 21.32
CA LYS A 74 4.74 -19.47 20.87
C LYS A 74 3.40 -18.84 21.28
N ASP A 75 3.23 -17.56 20.96
CA ASP A 75 1.93 -16.90 21.14
C ASP A 75 0.88 -17.57 20.24
N LEU A 76 -0.34 -17.81 20.77
CA LEU A 76 -1.41 -18.51 20.04
C LEU A 76 -1.91 -17.76 18.80
N VAL A 77 -1.65 -16.46 18.73
CA VAL A 77 -1.94 -15.59 17.60
C VAL A 77 -0.76 -14.63 17.40
N PRO A 78 -0.45 -14.23 16.17
CA PRO A 78 0.67 -13.33 15.92
C PRO A 78 0.29 -11.89 16.29
N THR A 79 1.28 -11.11 16.70
CA THR A 79 1.13 -9.66 16.86
C THR A 79 1.38 -8.97 15.53
N PHE A 80 0.32 -8.39 14.95
CA PHE A 80 0.46 -7.56 13.76
C PHE A 80 0.97 -6.16 14.09
N ILE A 81 1.97 -5.71 13.34
CA ILE A 81 2.45 -4.33 13.34
C ILE A 81 2.08 -3.63 12.03
N SER A 82 1.92 -2.31 12.11
CA SER A 82 1.58 -1.51 10.94
C SER A 82 2.80 -1.12 10.13
N THR A 83 2.56 -0.69 8.89
CA THR A 83 3.62 -0.16 8.01
C THR A 83 4.34 1.02 8.65
N ASN A 84 3.66 1.89 9.38
CA ASN A 84 4.29 3.02 10.06
C ASN A 84 5.22 2.57 11.19
N LEU A 85 4.84 1.54 11.93
CA LEU A 85 5.70 0.98 12.96
C LEU A 85 6.91 0.26 12.34
N LYS A 86 6.70 -0.49 11.25
CA LYS A 86 7.80 -1.05 10.43
C LYS A 86 8.77 0.03 9.98
N THR A 87 8.29 1.14 9.41
CA THR A 87 9.14 2.28 8.99
C THR A 87 9.95 2.83 10.15
N TYR A 88 9.31 3.03 11.30
CA TYR A 88 10.00 3.51 12.49
C TYR A 88 11.11 2.56 12.96
N ILE A 89 10.86 1.25 12.96
CA ILE A 89 11.84 0.23 13.34
C ILE A 89 13.05 0.27 12.39
N PHE A 90 12.82 0.26 11.06
CA PHE A 90 13.90 0.35 10.08
C PHE A 90 14.69 1.66 10.21
N GLU A 91 14.02 2.81 10.35
CA GLU A 91 14.68 4.10 10.53
C GLU A 91 15.61 4.10 11.75
N LYS A 92 15.16 3.50 12.87
CA LYS A 92 15.94 3.42 14.11
C LYS A 92 17.10 2.43 14.02
N ASN A 93 16.88 1.24 13.44
CA ASN A 93 17.96 0.28 13.22
C ASN A 93 19.06 0.89 12.33
N ILE A 94 18.68 1.52 11.22
CA ILE A 94 19.65 2.19 10.32
C ILE A 94 20.39 3.32 11.03
N GLU A 95 19.70 4.15 11.81
CA GLU A 95 20.35 5.19 12.62
C GLU A 95 21.41 4.58 13.55
N GLU A 96 21.08 3.50 14.23
CA GLU A 96 21.99 2.80 15.13
C GLU A 96 23.20 2.20 14.39
N MET A 97 22.97 1.48 13.29
CA MET A 97 24.04 0.83 12.50
C MET A 97 24.99 1.84 11.85
N ARG A 98 24.48 2.99 11.41
CA ARG A 98 25.33 4.07 10.89
C ARG A 98 26.22 4.66 11.99
N ASN A 99 25.65 4.91 13.17
CA ASN A 99 26.35 5.56 14.26
C ASN A 99 27.37 4.63 14.95
N LYS A 100 27.04 3.34 15.10
CA LYS A 100 27.87 2.37 15.84
C LYS A 100 28.81 1.57 14.94
N ASN A 101 28.35 1.20 13.75
CA ASN A 101 29.03 0.21 12.89
C ASN A 101 29.54 0.81 11.58
N SER A 102 29.40 2.13 11.37
CA SER A 102 29.78 2.79 10.11
C SER A 102 29.12 2.15 8.88
N TYR A 103 27.84 1.79 8.99
CA TYR A 103 27.08 1.29 7.83
C TYR A 103 26.80 2.44 6.86
N PHE A 104 26.73 2.13 5.57
CA PHE A 104 26.36 3.05 4.49
C PHE A 104 27.21 4.33 4.41
N GLU A 105 28.52 4.25 4.71
CA GLU A 105 29.46 5.38 4.58
C GLU A 105 29.53 5.96 3.16
N ASP A 106 29.29 5.12 2.15
CA ASP A 106 29.26 5.48 0.74
C ASP A 106 27.90 6.02 0.27
N VAL A 107 26.90 6.13 1.16
CA VAL A 107 25.54 6.57 0.84
C VAL A 107 25.22 7.89 1.52
N THR A 108 24.91 8.91 0.72
CA THR A 108 24.57 10.27 1.21
C THR A 108 23.11 10.41 1.68
N GLY A 109 22.31 9.36 1.55
CA GLY A 109 20.89 9.36 1.91
C GLY A 109 20.63 9.54 3.41
N THR A 110 19.47 10.10 3.74
CA THR A 110 18.98 10.15 5.13
C THR A 110 18.59 8.76 5.62
N ASN A 111 18.55 8.55 6.94
CA ASN A 111 18.13 7.25 7.51
C ASN A 111 16.75 6.83 7.01
N ARG A 112 15.82 7.79 6.88
CA ARG A 112 14.49 7.58 6.28
C ARG A 112 14.55 7.15 4.82
N ALA A 113 15.39 7.78 4.01
CA ALA A 113 15.51 7.42 2.60
C ALA A 113 16.10 6.01 2.44
N ILE A 114 17.12 5.67 3.23
CA ILE A 114 17.71 4.33 3.26
C ILE A 114 16.66 3.31 3.75
N ALA A 115 15.95 3.59 4.85
CA ALA A 115 14.88 2.74 5.38
C ALA A 115 13.82 2.43 4.33
N SER A 116 13.30 3.46 3.68
CA SER A 116 12.30 3.33 2.62
C SER A 116 12.80 2.45 1.47
N ASN A 117 14.05 2.65 1.02
CA ASN A 117 14.63 1.83 -0.05
C ASN A 117 14.81 0.37 0.36
N ILE A 118 15.32 0.10 1.56
CA ILE A 118 15.47 -1.27 2.09
C ILE A 118 14.10 -1.95 2.22
N MET A 119 13.11 -1.26 2.78
CA MET A 119 11.74 -1.77 2.92
C MET A 119 11.10 -2.07 1.57
N ASN A 120 11.24 -1.18 0.59
CA ASN A 120 10.71 -1.40 -0.76
C ASN A 120 11.36 -2.63 -1.40
N ASN A 121 12.69 -2.77 -1.29
CA ASN A 121 13.39 -3.94 -1.81
C ASN A 121 12.94 -5.24 -1.13
N LEU A 122 12.76 -5.21 0.19
CA LEU A 122 12.23 -6.34 0.95
C LEU A 122 10.82 -6.71 0.51
N ASP A 123 9.92 -5.75 0.41
CA ASP A 123 8.54 -5.97 -0.01
C ASP A 123 8.50 -6.53 -1.44
N HIS A 124 9.21 -5.92 -2.38
CA HIS A 124 9.29 -6.42 -3.75
C HIS A 124 9.88 -7.83 -3.84
N ALA A 125 10.90 -8.14 -3.06
CA ALA A 125 11.49 -9.47 -3.04
C ALA A 125 10.51 -10.53 -2.53
N ILE A 126 9.90 -10.29 -1.37
CA ILE A 126 9.00 -11.25 -0.74
C ILE A 126 7.75 -11.51 -1.59
N TYR A 127 7.14 -10.46 -2.15
CA TYR A 127 5.98 -10.61 -3.05
C TYR A 127 6.34 -11.34 -4.36
N ASN A 128 7.61 -11.31 -4.76
CA ASN A 128 8.11 -12.05 -5.91
C ASN A 128 8.82 -13.37 -5.55
N GLU A 129 8.58 -13.88 -4.33
CA GLU A 129 9.12 -15.16 -3.85
C GLU A 129 10.66 -15.25 -3.89
N ILE A 130 11.34 -14.12 -3.78
CA ILE A 130 12.78 -14.04 -3.63
C ILE A 130 13.13 -14.24 -2.17
N ASP A 131 14.06 -15.15 -1.91
CA ASP A 131 14.60 -15.39 -0.56
C ASP A 131 15.19 -14.10 0.03
N TYR A 132 14.75 -13.75 1.24
CA TYR A 132 15.16 -12.52 1.91
C TYR A 132 16.64 -12.50 2.26
N LYS A 133 17.29 -13.67 2.30
CA LYS A 133 18.71 -13.84 2.62
C LYS A 133 19.67 -13.47 1.48
N ASN A 134 19.17 -13.22 0.27
CA ASN A 134 20.02 -12.89 -0.88
C ASN A 134 19.54 -11.68 -1.69
N ILE A 135 18.71 -10.82 -1.08
CA ILE A 135 18.18 -9.62 -1.74
C ILE A 135 19.32 -8.68 -2.14
N GLY A 136 20.24 -8.41 -1.23
CA GLY A 136 21.36 -7.51 -1.50
C GLY A 136 22.23 -7.97 -2.67
N GLU A 137 22.61 -9.25 -2.65
CA GLU A 137 23.39 -9.88 -3.72
C GLU A 137 22.68 -9.83 -5.07
N LYS A 138 21.38 -10.18 -5.12
CA LYS A 138 20.60 -10.15 -6.36
C LYS A 138 20.51 -8.76 -6.96
N ILE A 139 20.28 -7.74 -6.14
CA ILE A 139 20.20 -6.35 -6.60
C ILE A 139 21.56 -5.88 -7.11
N TYR A 140 22.64 -6.20 -6.41
CA TYR A 140 23.99 -5.87 -6.87
C TYR A 140 24.29 -6.50 -8.24
N ASN A 141 23.99 -7.80 -8.38
CA ASN A 141 24.22 -8.54 -9.62
C ASN A 141 23.34 -8.09 -10.78
N SER A 142 22.20 -7.44 -10.53
CA SER A 142 21.31 -6.91 -11.56
C SER A 142 21.74 -5.55 -12.11
N LYS A 143 22.76 -4.89 -11.53
CA LYS A 143 23.23 -3.59 -12.02
C LYS A 143 24.16 -3.76 -13.23
N ALA A 144 23.85 -3.06 -14.32
CA ALA A 144 24.67 -3.08 -15.54
C ALA A 144 26.13 -2.65 -15.30
N ASN A 145 26.36 -1.74 -14.34
CA ASN A 145 27.68 -1.21 -14.00
C ASN A 145 28.23 -1.77 -12.68
N LYS A 146 27.86 -2.99 -12.29
CA LYS A 146 28.19 -3.57 -10.97
C LYS A 146 29.68 -3.53 -10.64
N ASP A 147 30.55 -3.69 -11.65
CA ASP A 147 32.01 -3.72 -11.46
C ASP A 147 32.59 -2.36 -11.00
N ASN A 148 31.83 -1.27 -11.21
CA ASN A 148 32.18 0.08 -10.78
C ASN A 148 31.46 0.49 -9.48
N ILE A 149 30.67 -0.41 -8.89
CA ILE A 149 29.86 -0.15 -7.69
C ILE A 149 30.39 -1.00 -6.54
N ASN A 150 30.56 -0.38 -5.38
CA ASN A 150 30.90 -1.11 -4.16
C ASN A 150 29.72 -1.98 -3.70
N ASN A 151 29.95 -3.27 -3.45
CA ASN A 151 28.91 -4.17 -2.97
C ASN A 151 28.66 -4.07 -1.44
N LYS A 152 29.51 -3.36 -0.68
CA LYS A 152 29.43 -3.24 0.79
C LYS A 152 28.04 -2.78 1.26
N SER A 153 27.49 -1.73 0.66
CA SER A 153 26.14 -1.23 0.99
C SER A 153 25.03 -2.26 0.74
N TYR A 154 25.18 -3.15 -0.24
CA TYR A 154 24.20 -4.20 -0.52
C TYR A 154 24.27 -5.35 0.49
N ILE A 155 25.48 -5.70 0.94
CA ILE A 155 25.68 -6.68 2.02
C ILE A 155 25.06 -6.15 3.32
N GLN A 156 25.36 -4.90 3.67
CA GLN A 156 24.81 -4.24 4.86
C GLN A 156 23.28 -4.14 4.83
N MET A 157 22.69 -3.86 3.67
CA MET A 157 21.23 -3.91 3.50
C MET A 157 20.68 -5.31 3.78
N ASN A 158 21.34 -6.36 3.28
CA ASN A 158 20.89 -7.74 3.44
C ASN A 158 20.96 -8.18 4.91
N GLU A 159 22.02 -7.80 5.62
CA GLU A 159 22.15 -8.05 7.07
C GLU A 159 21.02 -7.41 7.88
N ILE A 160 20.67 -6.14 7.59
CA ILE A 160 19.54 -5.46 8.26
C ILE A 160 18.20 -6.16 7.96
N ILE A 161 18.01 -6.62 6.71
CA ILE A 161 16.81 -7.36 6.32
C ILE A 161 16.70 -8.68 7.09
N GLU A 162 17.79 -9.45 7.15
CA GLU A 162 17.82 -10.74 7.85
C GLU A 162 17.56 -10.55 9.33
N GLU A 163 18.24 -9.61 9.98
CA GLU A 163 18.05 -9.28 11.39
C GLU A 163 16.59 -8.91 11.67
N TYR A 164 16.00 -8.03 10.87
CA TYR A 164 14.60 -7.63 11.01
C TYR A 164 13.64 -8.82 10.88
N ILE A 165 13.75 -9.62 9.81
CA ILE A 165 12.83 -10.73 9.57
C ILE A 165 12.94 -11.78 10.67
N ASP A 166 14.17 -12.14 11.06
CA ASP A 166 14.41 -13.17 12.07
C ASP A 166 13.97 -12.71 13.47
N GLU A 167 14.22 -11.44 13.84
CA GLU A 167 13.75 -10.88 15.11
C GLU A 167 12.22 -10.85 15.19
N MET A 168 11.55 -10.40 14.13
CA MET A 168 10.09 -10.30 14.11
C MET A 168 9.44 -11.69 14.17
N ILE A 169 9.87 -12.63 13.31
CA ILE A 169 9.35 -14.01 13.29
C ILE A 169 9.59 -14.71 14.63
N SER A 170 10.79 -14.58 15.21
CA SER A 170 11.12 -15.24 16.48
C SER A 170 10.22 -14.80 17.63
N ASN A 171 9.69 -13.58 17.59
CA ASN A 171 8.80 -13.01 18.58
C ASN A 171 7.30 -13.13 18.24
N SER A 172 6.92 -13.89 17.20
CA SER A 172 5.54 -13.93 16.69
C SER A 172 5.00 -12.54 16.30
N ILE A 173 5.88 -11.63 15.88
CA ILE A 173 5.52 -10.31 15.38
C ILE A 173 5.56 -10.35 13.86
N ILE A 174 4.50 -9.87 13.21
CA ILE A 174 4.41 -9.89 11.74
C ILE A 174 3.87 -8.58 11.19
N ASP A 175 4.38 -8.19 10.03
CA ASP A 175 3.77 -7.17 9.17
C ASP A 175 3.16 -7.85 7.93
N ASN A 176 2.62 -7.06 6.99
CA ASN A 176 2.06 -7.62 5.76
C ASN A 176 3.09 -8.40 4.92
N THR A 177 4.35 -7.96 4.91
CA THR A 177 5.44 -8.58 4.15
C THR A 177 5.82 -9.92 4.76
N ILE A 178 6.04 -9.97 6.07
CA ILE A 178 6.29 -11.22 6.80
C ILE A 178 5.11 -12.18 6.65
N SER A 179 3.88 -11.66 6.65
CA SER A 179 2.69 -12.49 6.41
C SER A 179 2.72 -13.16 5.05
N ILE A 180 3.10 -12.44 3.99
CA ILE A 180 3.27 -12.99 2.63
C ILE A 180 4.39 -14.03 2.61
N TYR A 181 5.52 -13.76 3.28
CA TYR A 181 6.60 -14.72 3.41
C TYR A 181 6.14 -16.02 4.09
N LEU A 182 5.47 -15.92 5.25
CA LEU A 182 4.99 -17.07 6.01
C LEU A 182 3.89 -17.84 5.28
N TYR A 183 3.01 -17.12 4.59
CA TYR A 183 1.95 -17.69 3.78
C TYR A 183 2.52 -18.59 2.67
N ASN A 184 3.39 -18.06 1.83
CA ASN A 184 3.90 -18.81 0.67
C ASN A 184 4.89 -19.90 1.09
N ASN A 185 5.67 -19.69 2.15
CA ASN A 185 6.69 -20.66 2.56
C ASN A 185 6.18 -21.78 3.47
N TYR A 186 5.09 -21.57 4.20
CA TYR A 186 4.59 -22.54 5.17
C TYR A 186 3.12 -22.87 4.92
N LEU A 187 2.23 -21.87 4.97
CA LEU A 187 0.79 -22.12 4.97
C LEU A 187 0.28 -22.68 3.64
N LEU A 188 0.61 -22.03 2.51
CA LEU A 188 0.22 -22.47 1.17
C LEU A 188 0.92 -23.78 0.76
N LYS A 189 1.92 -24.27 1.51
CA LYS A 189 2.53 -25.59 1.31
C LYS A 189 1.89 -26.69 2.17
N ASP A 190 1.11 -26.32 3.18
CA ASP A 190 0.46 -27.26 4.08
C ASP A 190 -0.75 -27.93 3.42
N LYS A 191 -0.84 -29.26 3.57
CA LYS A 191 -1.89 -30.06 2.93
C LYS A 191 -3.27 -29.81 3.54
N ILE A 192 -3.34 -29.70 4.87
CA ILE A 192 -4.61 -29.51 5.59
C ILE A 192 -5.20 -28.16 5.19
N TYR A 193 -4.37 -27.12 5.20
CA TYR A 193 -4.74 -25.79 4.75
C TYR A 193 -5.23 -25.79 3.30
N LYS A 194 -4.46 -26.38 2.36
CA LYS A 194 -4.84 -26.49 0.95
C LYS A 194 -6.21 -27.17 0.79
N ASP A 195 -6.45 -28.27 1.49
CA ASP A 195 -7.73 -29.01 1.40
C ASP A 195 -8.91 -28.19 1.94
N GLN A 196 -8.70 -27.39 2.99
CA GLN A 196 -9.72 -26.49 3.52
C GLN A 196 -9.97 -25.28 2.61
N LEU A 197 -8.90 -24.68 2.07
CA LEU A 197 -9.00 -23.56 1.12
C LEU A 197 -9.77 -23.96 -0.14
N ALA A 198 -9.48 -25.14 -0.70
CA ALA A 198 -10.18 -25.68 -1.88
C ALA A 198 -11.68 -25.94 -1.61
N LYS A 199 -12.07 -26.22 -0.37
CA LYS A 199 -13.50 -26.40 -0.01
C LYS A 199 -14.23 -25.08 0.19
N ARG A 200 -13.52 -24.02 0.60
CA ARG A 200 -14.12 -22.71 0.90
C ARG A 200 -14.47 -21.91 -0.35
N TYR A 201 -13.75 -22.11 -1.45
CA TYR A 201 -13.90 -21.28 -2.64
C TYR A 201 -14.03 -22.14 -3.89
N ASN A 202 -15.03 -21.80 -4.71
CA ASN A 202 -15.25 -22.41 -6.03
C ASN A 202 -14.95 -21.44 -7.16
N TYR A 203 -15.05 -20.14 -6.88
CA TYR A 203 -14.88 -19.07 -7.85
C TYR A 203 -13.82 -18.08 -7.38
N LEU A 204 -12.90 -17.74 -8.28
CA LEU A 204 -11.88 -16.73 -8.05
C LEU A 204 -11.96 -15.67 -9.14
N PHE A 205 -12.06 -14.41 -8.74
CA PHE A 205 -11.97 -13.25 -9.62
C PHE A 205 -10.70 -12.47 -9.29
N VAL A 206 -9.93 -12.10 -10.31
CA VAL A 206 -8.72 -11.28 -10.15
C VAL A 206 -8.83 -10.08 -11.07
N ASP A 207 -8.93 -8.89 -10.47
CA ASP A 207 -8.87 -7.61 -11.16
C ASP A 207 -7.44 -7.10 -11.27
N ASP A 208 -7.20 -6.21 -12.24
CA ASP A 208 -5.92 -5.56 -12.52
C ASP A 208 -4.76 -6.58 -12.58
N LEU A 209 -4.87 -7.59 -13.45
CA LEU A 209 -3.89 -8.67 -13.59
C LEU A 209 -2.44 -8.16 -13.80
N GLN A 210 -2.25 -7.02 -14.45
CA GLN A 210 -0.95 -6.37 -14.62
C GLN A 210 -0.27 -5.91 -13.31
N ASN A 211 -1.02 -5.86 -12.19
CA ASN A 211 -0.52 -5.38 -10.90
C ASN A 211 -0.43 -6.49 -9.85
N ILE A 212 -0.52 -7.77 -10.24
CA ILE A 212 -0.37 -8.89 -9.30
C ILE A 212 1.10 -9.24 -9.07
N SER A 213 1.36 -9.94 -7.96
CA SER A 213 2.70 -10.40 -7.58
C SER A 213 2.90 -11.88 -7.89
N ALA A 214 4.15 -12.37 -7.93
CA ALA A 214 4.40 -13.80 -8.13
C ALA A 214 3.73 -14.66 -7.04
N SER A 215 3.75 -14.21 -5.78
CA SER A 215 3.02 -14.88 -4.69
C SER A 215 1.51 -15.00 -4.92
N GLN A 216 0.90 -13.99 -5.55
CA GLN A 216 -0.50 -14.06 -5.93
C GLN A 216 -0.71 -15.03 -7.10
N VAL A 217 0.22 -15.08 -8.07
CA VAL A 217 0.22 -16.09 -9.14
C VAL A 217 0.26 -17.50 -8.55
N SER A 218 1.11 -17.78 -7.57
CA SER A 218 1.17 -19.12 -6.94
C SER A 218 -0.11 -19.52 -6.20
N LEU A 219 -0.87 -18.56 -5.67
CA LEU A 219 -2.22 -18.84 -5.17
C LEU A 219 -3.20 -19.17 -6.32
N ILE A 220 -3.10 -18.46 -7.44
CA ILE A 220 -3.95 -18.72 -8.62
C ILE A 220 -3.62 -20.11 -9.20
N GLU A 221 -2.34 -20.46 -9.33
CA GLU A 221 -1.88 -21.80 -9.73
C GLU A 221 -2.52 -22.88 -8.83
N PHE A 222 -2.55 -22.67 -7.50
CA PHE A 222 -3.22 -23.60 -6.59
C PHE A 222 -4.72 -23.75 -6.90
N PHE A 223 -5.43 -22.66 -7.20
CA PHE A 223 -6.85 -22.74 -7.56
C PHE A 223 -7.07 -23.44 -8.90
N GLU A 224 -6.16 -23.26 -9.85
CA GLU A 224 -6.16 -23.91 -11.16
C GLU A 224 -5.92 -25.42 -11.01
N GLU A 225 -4.93 -25.84 -10.21
CA GLU A 225 -4.67 -27.24 -9.84
C GLU A 225 -5.87 -27.92 -9.19
N LYS A 226 -6.76 -27.15 -8.55
CA LYS A 226 -7.99 -27.63 -7.91
C LYS A 226 -9.22 -27.49 -8.80
N GLU A 227 -9.03 -27.23 -10.09
CA GLU A 227 -10.07 -27.12 -11.11
C GLU A 227 -11.17 -26.13 -10.72
N LYS A 228 -10.79 -25.02 -10.05
CA LYS A 228 -11.72 -23.95 -9.70
C LYS A 228 -12.01 -23.06 -10.90
N GLN A 229 -13.15 -22.36 -10.86
CA GLN A 229 -13.49 -21.40 -11.90
C GLN A 229 -12.78 -20.08 -11.62
N ILE A 230 -11.85 -19.70 -12.49
CA ILE A 230 -10.99 -18.54 -12.33
C ILE A 230 -11.29 -17.54 -13.45
N TYR A 231 -11.56 -16.29 -13.07
CA TYR A 231 -11.79 -15.18 -13.99
C TYR A 231 -10.72 -14.12 -13.78
N LEU A 232 -9.84 -13.97 -14.77
CA LEU A 232 -8.75 -13.01 -14.75
C LEU A 232 -9.11 -11.82 -15.64
N TYR A 233 -8.90 -10.60 -15.15
CA TYR A 233 -9.20 -9.38 -15.88
C TYR A 233 -7.94 -8.53 -16.00
N LEU A 234 -7.62 -8.21 -17.25
CA LEU A 234 -6.47 -7.41 -17.62
C LEU A 234 -6.93 -6.11 -18.27
N ASP A 235 -6.39 -4.99 -17.81
CA ASP A 235 -6.52 -3.71 -18.49
C ASP A 235 -5.26 -3.41 -19.28
N ASN A 236 -5.28 -3.75 -20.57
CA ASN A 236 -4.16 -3.50 -21.48
C ASN A 236 -3.76 -2.01 -21.54
N SER A 237 -4.69 -1.07 -21.29
CA SER A 237 -4.38 0.36 -21.31
C SER A 237 -3.51 0.82 -20.14
N LYS A 238 -3.51 0.06 -19.03
CA LYS A 238 -2.64 0.32 -17.87
C LYS A 238 -1.27 -0.37 -18.00
N TYR A 239 -1.05 -1.16 -19.05
CA TYR A 239 0.18 -1.90 -19.30
C TYR A 239 1.32 -1.04 -19.90
N PHE A 240 1.52 0.19 -19.38
CA PHE A 240 2.57 1.12 -19.83
C PHE A 240 3.50 1.59 -18.74
N SER A 241 3.27 1.16 -17.50
CA SER A 241 3.98 1.72 -16.36
C SER A 241 5.28 0.97 -16.10
N SER A 242 6.37 1.69 -15.78
CA SER A 242 7.56 1.13 -15.13
C SER A 242 7.27 0.57 -13.73
N PHE A 243 6.00 0.56 -13.31
CA PHE A 243 5.51 0.23 -11.98
C PHE A 243 4.64 -1.05 -11.96
N ILE A 244 4.61 -1.80 -13.06
CA ILE A 244 3.98 -3.13 -13.14
C ILE A 244 4.68 -4.04 -12.12
N LYS A 245 3.90 -4.73 -11.28
CA LYS A 245 4.47 -5.59 -10.21
C LYS A 245 5.04 -6.90 -10.75
N ASN A 246 4.52 -7.40 -11.87
CA ASN A 246 4.99 -8.63 -12.51
C ASN A 246 4.78 -8.60 -14.04
N ASP A 247 5.71 -9.16 -14.80
CA ASP A 247 5.64 -9.22 -16.27
C ASP A 247 4.48 -10.14 -16.71
N LEU A 248 3.61 -9.70 -17.63
CA LEU A 248 2.56 -10.56 -18.16
C LEU A 248 3.12 -11.81 -18.81
N LYS A 249 4.33 -11.75 -19.40
CA LYS A 249 5.00 -12.95 -19.94
C LYS A 249 5.21 -14.01 -18.86
N TYR A 250 5.57 -13.60 -17.65
CA TYR A 250 5.68 -14.53 -16.53
C TYR A 250 4.33 -15.16 -16.21
N ILE A 251 3.26 -14.37 -16.18
CA ILE A 251 1.90 -14.83 -15.87
C ILE A 251 1.41 -15.83 -16.94
N HIS A 252 1.56 -15.50 -18.23
CA HIS A 252 1.20 -16.39 -19.34
C HIS A 252 1.99 -17.69 -19.37
N ASN A 253 3.24 -17.68 -18.91
CA ASN A 253 4.03 -18.90 -18.81
C ASN A 253 3.58 -19.81 -17.67
N LYS A 254 2.94 -19.26 -16.64
CA LYS A 254 2.52 -20.00 -15.45
C LYS A 254 1.09 -20.47 -15.48
N LEU A 255 0.18 -19.69 -16.06
CA LEU A 255 -1.26 -19.94 -16.04
C LEU A 255 -1.77 -20.27 -17.44
N LEU A 256 -2.74 -21.19 -17.54
CA LEU A 256 -3.42 -21.46 -18.81
C LEU A 256 -4.52 -20.42 -19.03
N ILE A 257 -4.18 -19.35 -19.77
CA ILE A 257 -5.09 -18.24 -20.04
C ILE A 257 -5.75 -18.41 -21.41
N GLN A 258 -7.09 -18.46 -21.44
CA GLN A 258 -7.89 -18.26 -22.64
C GLN A 258 -8.37 -16.82 -22.68
N GLU A 259 -7.93 -16.05 -23.67
CA GLU A 259 -8.27 -14.64 -23.79
C GLU A 259 -9.56 -14.43 -24.57
N GLU A 260 -10.50 -13.71 -23.98
CA GLU A 260 -11.63 -13.11 -24.68
C GLU A 260 -11.39 -11.60 -24.80
N ASN A 261 -11.13 -11.15 -26.02
CA ASN A 261 -10.94 -9.73 -26.29
C ASN A 261 -12.30 -9.03 -26.41
N TYR A 262 -12.58 -8.13 -25.47
CA TYR A 262 -13.73 -7.23 -25.56
C TYR A 262 -13.30 -5.95 -26.26
N SER A 263 -13.71 -5.80 -27.52
CA SER A 263 -13.44 -4.65 -28.38
C SER A 263 -14.18 -3.41 -27.87
N ASN A 264 -13.59 -2.71 -26.90
CA ASN A 264 -13.97 -1.33 -26.60
C ASN A 264 -12.92 -0.39 -27.19
N ILE A 265 -13.38 0.79 -27.64
CA ILE A 265 -12.48 1.88 -28.02
C ILE A 265 -11.61 2.20 -26.80
N GLY A 266 -10.33 1.88 -26.88
CA GLY A 266 -9.36 2.01 -25.80
C GLY A 266 -8.53 3.27 -25.92
N ILE A 267 -7.80 3.64 -24.86
CA ILE A 267 -6.83 4.74 -24.90
C ILE A 267 -5.80 4.57 -26.04
N PHE A 268 -5.52 3.34 -26.47
CA PHE A 268 -4.66 3.07 -27.61
C PHE A 268 -5.19 3.57 -28.94
N ASP A 269 -6.51 3.61 -29.11
CA ASP A 269 -7.10 4.19 -30.32
C ASP A 269 -6.82 5.71 -30.36
N LEU A 270 -6.62 6.35 -29.20
CA LEU A 270 -6.18 7.74 -29.09
C LEU A 270 -4.71 7.93 -29.51
N ILE A 271 -3.84 6.93 -29.32
CA ILE A 271 -2.42 7.01 -29.74
C ILE A 271 -2.32 7.10 -31.27
N ASN A 272 -3.24 6.45 -31.97
CA ASN A 272 -3.31 6.48 -33.43
C ASN A 272 -4.06 7.71 -33.97
N MET A 273 -4.64 8.55 -33.10
CA MET A 273 -5.26 9.79 -33.55
C MET A 273 -4.18 10.79 -34.00
N PRO A 274 -4.43 11.53 -35.10
CA PRO A 274 -3.47 12.53 -35.56
C PRO A 274 -3.35 13.66 -34.53
N ALA A 275 -2.22 13.69 -33.82
CA ALA A 275 -1.85 14.75 -32.89
C ALA A 275 -0.68 15.56 -33.44
N LYS A 276 -0.75 16.89 -33.30
CA LYS A 276 0.40 17.75 -33.59
C LYS A 276 1.35 17.69 -32.40
N ILE A 277 2.47 16.98 -32.57
CA ILE A 277 3.51 16.83 -31.54
C ILE A 277 4.61 17.86 -31.81
N GLU A 278 4.92 18.69 -30.82
CA GLU A 278 6.06 19.61 -30.84
C GLU A 278 7.05 19.19 -29.74
N LEU A 279 8.26 18.81 -30.13
CA LEU A 279 9.35 18.48 -29.21
C LEU A 279 10.19 19.73 -28.95
N ASP A 280 10.33 20.12 -27.68
CA ASP A 280 11.16 21.24 -27.25
C ASP A 280 12.36 20.72 -26.43
N GLN A 281 13.56 20.89 -26.98
CA GLN A 281 14.84 20.53 -26.34
C GLN A 281 15.71 21.77 -26.07
N SER A 282 15.11 22.97 -26.07
CA SER A 282 15.85 24.23 -25.91
C SER A 282 16.35 24.48 -24.48
N SER A 283 15.79 23.78 -23.50
CA SER A 283 16.10 23.98 -22.07
C SER A 283 17.30 23.15 -21.66
N GLN A 284 18.34 23.79 -21.11
CA GLN A 284 19.51 23.09 -20.56
C GLN A 284 19.35 22.84 -19.07
N LEU A 285 18.65 23.74 -18.37
CA LEU A 285 18.41 23.64 -16.94
C LEU A 285 16.94 23.33 -16.62
N TYR A 286 16.72 22.68 -15.48
CA TYR A 286 15.37 22.35 -15.01
C TYR A 286 14.49 23.59 -14.81
N GLY A 287 15.06 24.67 -14.26
CA GLY A 287 14.33 25.94 -14.10
C GLY A 287 13.91 26.59 -15.41
N GLU A 288 14.78 26.54 -16.44
CA GLU A 288 14.48 27.04 -17.79
C GLU A 288 13.34 26.25 -18.43
N MET A 289 13.33 24.92 -18.25
CA MET A 289 12.24 24.07 -18.71
C MET A 289 10.91 24.51 -18.10
N ILE A 290 10.88 24.80 -16.80
CA ILE A 290 9.67 25.29 -16.12
C ILE A 290 9.23 26.64 -16.67
N ASP A 291 10.17 27.55 -16.93
CA ASP A 291 9.87 28.86 -17.55
C ASP A 291 9.25 28.70 -18.93
N ASN A 292 9.82 27.85 -19.77
CA ASN A 292 9.33 27.58 -21.12
C ASN A 292 7.93 26.95 -21.10
N ILE A 293 7.66 26.02 -20.18
CA ILE A 293 6.31 25.47 -19.98
C ILE A 293 5.32 26.59 -19.61
N ALA A 294 5.67 27.43 -18.63
CA ALA A 294 4.80 28.52 -18.19
C ALA A 294 4.53 29.56 -19.31
N LEU A 295 5.52 29.83 -20.16
CA LEU A 295 5.37 30.70 -21.34
C LEU A 295 4.48 30.06 -22.40
N LYS A 296 4.64 28.76 -22.68
CA LYS A 296 3.81 28.03 -23.65
C LYS A 296 2.35 28.02 -23.23
N ILE A 297 2.07 27.72 -21.96
CA ILE A 297 0.71 27.73 -21.40
C ILE A 297 0.09 29.12 -21.54
N LYS A 298 0.84 30.17 -21.20
CA LYS A 298 0.38 31.56 -21.37
C LYS A 298 -0.02 31.83 -22.82
N LYS A 299 0.84 31.46 -23.77
CA LYS A 299 0.59 31.65 -25.20
C LYS A 299 -0.67 30.90 -25.68
N LEU A 300 -0.88 29.67 -25.22
CA LEU A 300 -2.08 28.89 -25.55
C LEU A 300 -3.35 29.56 -25.02
N VAL A 301 -3.32 30.04 -23.77
CA VAL A 301 -4.45 30.78 -23.18
C VAL A 301 -4.71 32.10 -23.91
N GLU A 302 -3.66 32.86 -24.27
CA GLU A 302 -3.77 34.07 -25.09
C GLU A 302 -4.33 33.80 -26.49
N GLN A 303 -4.09 32.59 -27.03
CA GLN A 303 -4.66 32.11 -28.30
C GLN A 303 -6.11 31.63 -28.19
N GLY A 304 -6.72 31.72 -27.00
CA GLY A 304 -8.12 31.33 -26.77
C GLY A 304 -8.32 29.86 -26.41
N VAL A 305 -7.26 29.09 -26.17
CA VAL A 305 -7.39 27.72 -25.65
C VAL A 305 -7.97 27.77 -24.25
N SER A 306 -9.03 27.00 -24.01
CA SER A 306 -9.64 26.89 -22.69
C SER A 306 -8.62 26.35 -21.68
N LYS A 307 -8.53 27.00 -20.51
CA LYS A 307 -7.65 26.56 -19.41
C LYS A 307 -7.91 25.10 -19.00
N LYS A 308 -9.15 24.61 -19.15
CA LYS A 308 -9.54 23.24 -18.81
C LYS A 308 -9.01 22.18 -19.78
N ASP A 309 -8.61 22.61 -20.98
CA ASP A 309 -8.11 21.71 -22.03
C ASP A 309 -6.57 21.63 -22.01
N ILE A 310 -5.92 22.33 -21.07
CA ILE A 310 -4.47 22.32 -20.89
C ILE A 310 -4.15 21.43 -19.70
N VAL A 311 -3.39 20.36 -19.94
CA VAL A 311 -2.95 19.42 -18.90
C VAL A 311 -1.43 19.33 -18.91
N ILE A 312 -0.82 19.41 -17.73
CA ILE A 312 0.62 19.17 -17.54
C ILE A 312 0.77 17.77 -16.98
N ILE A 313 1.42 16.88 -17.73
CA ILE A 313 1.74 15.52 -17.30
C ILE A 313 3.23 15.47 -16.99
N ASN A 314 3.58 15.11 -15.76
CA ASN A 314 4.97 14.95 -15.35
C ASN A 314 5.17 13.55 -14.74
N PRO A 315 6.08 12.71 -15.27
CA PRO A 315 6.30 11.34 -14.79
C PRO A 315 6.83 11.27 -13.36
N ILE A 316 7.64 12.24 -12.91
CA ILE A 316 8.18 12.30 -11.54
C ILE A 316 7.88 13.68 -10.98
N ASN A 317 6.80 13.78 -10.22
CA ASN A 317 6.40 15.06 -9.67
C ASN A 317 7.20 15.41 -8.40
N THR A 318 7.90 16.54 -8.43
CA THR A 318 8.64 17.08 -7.28
C THR A 318 7.86 18.25 -6.67
N PRO A 319 7.86 18.43 -5.33
CA PRO A 319 7.26 19.59 -4.69
C PRO A 319 7.79 20.93 -5.23
N VAL A 320 9.04 20.94 -5.70
CA VAL A 320 9.70 22.10 -6.31
C VAL A 320 9.01 22.49 -7.61
N LEU A 321 8.74 21.53 -8.51
CA LEU A 321 8.04 21.81 -9.76
C LEU A 321 6.67 22.43 -9.51
N ASP A 322 5.87 21.79 -8.65
CA ASP A 322 4.54 22.27 -8.31
C ASP A 322 4.59 23.70 -7.80
N TYR A 323 5.48 23.99 -6.85
CA TYR A 323 5.61 25.32 -6.27
C TYR A 323 6.03 26.35 -7.32
N GLU A 324 7.06 26.06 -8.13
CA GLU A 324 7.57 26.99 -9.13
C GLU A 324 6.55 27.26 -10.24
N ILE A 325 5.91 26.21 -10.75
CA ILE A 325 4.95 26.35 -11.84
C ILE A 325 3.67 27.07 -11.38
N SER A 326 3.18 26.76 -10.17
CA SER A 326 2.07 27.47 -9.55
C SER A 326 2.37 28.94 -9.39
N ASN A 327 3.52 29.31 -8.81
CA ASN A 327 3.87 30.73 -8.64
C ASN A 327 4.01 31.47 -9.98
N LYS A 328 4.65 30.86 -10.98
CA LYS A 328 4.86 31.47 -12.30
C LYS A 328 3.57 31.66 -13.08
N LEU A 329 2.58 30.79 -12.92
CA LEU A 329 1.28 30.91 -13.58
C LEU A 329 0.27 31.77 -12.78
N SER A 330 0.30 31.71 -11.45
CA SER A 330 -0.52 32.58 -10.59
C SER A 330 -0.18 34.06 -10.78
N SER A 331 1.11 34.41 -10.97
CA SER A 331 1.52 35.78 -11.33
C SER A 331 0.92 36.29 -12.65
N LYS A 332 0.32 35.39 -13.45
CA LYS A 332 -0.31 35.66 -14.75
C LYS A 332 -1.84 35.41 -14.73
N ASN A 333 -2.47 35.30 -13.55
CA ASN A 333 -3.89 34.96 -13.39
C ASN A 333 -4.32 33.63 -14.05
N ILE A 334 -3.41 32.66 -14.07
CA ILE A 334 -3.69 31.29 -14.51
C ILE A 334 -3.58 30.40 -13.27
N ASP A 335 -4.73 29.97 -12.76
CA ASP A 335 -4.80 29.04 -11.64
C ASP A 335 -4.45 27.62 -12.10
N ILE A 336 -3.71 26.90 -11.26
CA ILE A 336 -3.38 25.50 -11.48
C ILE A 336 -4.19 24.66 -10.52
N LEU A 337 -4.89 23.66 -11.06
CA LEU A 337 -5.49 22.60 -10.27
C LEU A 337 -4.54 21.40 -10.25
N THR A 338 -3.98 21.10 -9.09
CA THR A 338 -3.14 19.93 -8.90
C THR A 338 -3.99 18.75 -8.44
N ILE A 339 -4.06 17.67 -9.23
CA ILE A 339 -4.86 16.47 -8.93
C ILE A 339 -4.08 15.50 -7.99
N LYS A 340 -3.22 16.04 -7.12
CA LYS A 340 -2.43 15.22 -6.19
C LYS A 340 -3.31 14.72 -5.04
N ASN A 341 -3.43 13.41 -4.91
CA ASN A 341 -3.94 12.76 -3.70
C ASN A 341 -2.76 12.41 -2.75
N ASN A 342 -1.95 13.40 -2.39
CA ASN A 342 -0.66 13.14 -1.74
C ASN A 342 -0.69 13.10 -0.20
N SER A 343 -1.77 13.56 0.43
CA SER A 343 -1.86 13.61 1.89
C SER A 343 -3.21 13.11 2.37
N LYS A 344 -3.18 12.02 3.14
CA LYS A 344 -4.29 11.56 3.96
C LYS A 344 -4.39 12.47 5.19
N LEU A 345 -5.55 12.47 5.84
CA LEU A 345 -5.77 13.21 7.09
C LEU A 345 -4.73 12.85 8.18
N ILE A 346 -4.27 11.60 8.20
CA ILE A 346 -3.23 11.13 9.13
C ILE A 346 -1.87 11.78 8.91
N ASP A 347 -1.58 12.26 7.70
CA ASP A 347 -0.31 12.92 7.37
C ASP A 347 -0.24 14.34 7.98
N TYR A 348 -1.40 14.91 8.32
CA TYR A 348 -1.50 16.14 9.10
C TYR A 348 -1.62 15.80 10.59
N GLN A 349 -0.48 15.66 11.27
CA GLN A 349 -0.38 15.25 12.69
C GLN A 349 -1.44 15.89 13.60
N TYR A 350 -1.51 17.22 13.65
CA TYR A 350 -2.51 17.92 14.47
C TYR A 350 -3.94 17.78 13.93
N GLY A 351 -4.12 17.76 12.60
CA GLY A 351 -5.43 17.52 11.99
C GLY A 351 -5.98 16.14 12.35
N ASN A 352 -5.12 15.13 12.40
CA ASN A 352 -5.46 13.79 12.86
C ASN A 352 -5.85 13.75 14.34
N VAL A 353 -5.13 14.48 15.20
CA VAL A 353 -5.47 14.60 16.62
C VAL A 353 -6.87 15.17 16.81
N LEU A 354 -7.17 16.28 16.14
CA LEU A 354 -8.48 16.92 16.23
C LEU A 354 -9.58 16.03 15.66
N TYR A 355 -9.33 15.32 14.57
CA TYR A 355 -10.26 14.34 14.01
C TYR A 355 -10.59 13.22 15.00
N VAL A 356 -9.58 12.61 15.62
CA VAL A 356 -9.77 11.54 16.60
C VAL A 356 -10.54 12.08 17.81
N ALA A 357 -10.17 13.25 18.33
CA ALA A 357 -10.84 13.89 19.45
C ALA A 357 -12.34 14.17 19.19
N VAL A 358 -12.67 14.74 18.02
CA VAL A 358 -14.06 15.02 17.62
C VAL A 358 -14.83 13.71 17.40
N THR A 359 -14.19 12.70 16.85
CA THR A 359 -14.85 11.41 16.61
C THR A 359 -15.18 10.69 17.92
N ILE A 360 -14.29 10.80 18.93
CA ILE A 360 -14.57 10.37 20.31
C ILE A 360 -15.71 11.21 20.91
N TYR A 361 -15.63 12.53 20.80
CA TYR A 361 -16.67 13.47 21.29
C TYR A 361 -18.07 13.10 20.75
N CYS A 362 -18.17 12.81 19.46
CA CYS A 362 -19.41 12.45 18.79
C CYS A 362 -19.88 11.00 19.03
N LYS A 363 -19.17 10.20 19.85
CA LYS A 363 -19.44 8.76 20.06
C LYS A 363 -19.44 7.95 18.76
N LYS A 364 -18.50 8.27 17.86
CA LYS A 364 -18.34 7.63 16.54
C LYS A 364 -17.01 6.90 16.40
N GLN A 365 -16.48 6.40 17.51
CA GLN A 365 -15.15 5.78 17.59
C GLN A 365 -14.95 4.61 16.62
N GLN A 366 -16.02 3.95 16.17
CA GLN A 366 -15.97 2.89 15.15
C GLN A 366 -15.39 3.33 13.80
N TYR A 367 -15.33 4.64 13.51
CA TYR A 367 -14.74 5.16 12.27
C TYR A 367 -13.26 5.50 12.40
N ILE A 368 -12.69 5.40 13.61
CA ILE A 368 -11.29 5.71 13.86
C ILE A 368 -10.47 4.46 13.57
N LYS A 369 -9.53 4.57 12.65
CA LYS A 369 -8.58 3.50 12.35
C LYS A 369 -7.53 3.41 13.44
N GLU A 370 -6.99 2.20 13.63
CA GLU A 370 -5.90 1.92 14.57
C GLU A 370 -4.75 2.93 14.44
N GLU A 371 -4.30 3.20 13.22
CA GLU A 371 -3.19 4.13 12.96
C GLU A 371 -3.47 5.58 13.39
N GLU A 372 -4.72 6.02 13.22
CA GLU A 372 -5.16 7.36 13.63
C GLU A 372 -5.16 7.45 15.16
N TYR A 373 -5.59 6.39 15.84
CA TYR A 373 -5.52 6.29 17.29
C TYR A 373 -4.09 6.29 17.83
N ILE A 374 -3.19 5.51 17.23
CA ILE A 374 -1.79 5.46 17.67
C ILE A 374 -1.14 6.82 17.49
N ASN A 375 -1.40 7.50 16.36
CA ASN A 375 -0.87 8.85 16.13
C ASN A 375 -1.44 9.89 17.11
N PHE A 376 -2.73 9.80 17.44
CA PHE A 376 -3.35 10.61 18.47
C PHE A 376 -2.65 10.45 19.83
N ILE A 377 -2.42 9.22 20.27
CA ILE A 377 -1.70 8.91 21.52
C ILE A 377 -0.26 9.41 21.46
N GLN A 378 0.43 9.18 20.34
CA GLN A 378 1.81 9.58 20.12
C GLN A 378 1.99 11.09 20.31
N ILE A 379 1.11 11.89 19.71
CA ILE A 379 1.19 13.36 19.75
C ILE A 379 0.78 13.88 21.13
N LEU A 380 -0.34 13.40 21.68
CA LEU A 380 -0.86 13.89 22.96
C LEU A 380 0.08 13.61 24.14
N PHE A 381 0.73 12.45 24.15
CA PHE A 381 1.61 12.06 25.26
C PHE A 381 3.09 12.26 24.96
N ASN A 382 3.42 12.83 23.79
CA ASN A 382 4.81 13.03 23.32
C ASN A 382 5.64 11.74 23.43
N LEU A 383 5.07 10.63 22.97
CA LEU A 383 5.67 9.30 23.03
C LEU A 383 6.33 8.93 21.71
N ASN A 384 7.27 7.98 21.74
CA ASN A 384 7.73 7.36 20.50
C ASN A 384 6.67 6.37 19.95
N ARG A 385 6.84 5.88 18.72
CA ARG A 385 5.83 5.03 18.04
C ARG A 385 5.60 3.70 18.76
N LEU A 386 6.64 3.09 19.33
CA LEU A 386 6.53 1.83 20.09
C LEU A 386 5.75 2.03 21.40
N GLU A 387 6.07 3.09 22.12
CA GLU A 387 5.38 3.47 23.35
C GLU A 387 3.90 3.78 23.09
N ALA A 388 3.61 4.57 22.05
CA ALA A 388 2.24 4.89 21.65
C ALA A 388 1.45 3.63 21.25
N TYR A 389 2.05 2.69 20.52
CA TYR A 389 1.44 1.40 20.20
C TYR A 389 1.15 0.57 21.45
N ARG A 390 2.07 0.55 22.42
CA ARG A 390 1.87 -0.15 23.70
C ARG A 390 0.69 0.44 24.49
N VAL A 391 0.60 1.77 24.55
CA VAL A 391 -0.53 2.46 25.18
C VAL A 391 -1.82 2.15 24.43
N TYR A 392 -1.83 2.17 23.10
CA TYR A 392 -3.01 1.82 22.29
C TYR A 392 -3.54 0.40 22.57
N LYS A 393 -2.63 -0.59 22.68
CA LYS A 393 -2.98 -1.97 23.01
C LYS A 393 -3.55 -2.14 24.41
N ASN A 394 -3.05 -1.36 25.37
CA ASN A 394 -3.46 -1.41 26.78
C ASN A 394 -4.34 -0.23 27.19
N ARG A 395 -4.99 0.45 26.24
CA ARG A 395 -5.66 1.74 26.45
C ARG A 395 -6.74 1.70 27.52
N ASP A 396 -7.44 0.58 27.65
CA ASP A 396 -8.51 0.41 28.64
C ASP A 396 -7.98 0.41 30.08
N ASN A 397 -6.68 0.17 30.26
CA ASN A 397 -5.99 0.15 31.55
C ASN A 397 -5.04 1.33 31.75
N ASP A 398 -4.80 2.16 30.73
CA ASP A 398 -3.87 3.29 30.80
C ASP A 398 -4.52 4.53 31.43
N GLU A 399 -4.00 4.98 32.57
CA GLU A 399 -4.59 6.09 33.34
C GLU A 399 -4.50 7.44 32.60
N ASN A 400 -3.43 7.67 31.84
CA ASN A 400 -3.29 8.89 31.04
C ASN A 400 -4.35 8.90 29.94
N TYR A 401 -4.53 7.80 29.22
CA TYR A 401 -5.58 7.66 28.21
C TYR A 401 -6.98 7.86 28.81
N LYS A 402 -7.28 7.22 29.95
CA LYS A 402 -8.57 7.40 30.65
C LYS A 402 -8.81 8.86 31.02
N SER A 403 -7.78 9.59 31.45
CA SER A 403 -7.89 11.00 31.79
C SER A 403 -8.30 11.86 30.58
N VAL A 404 -7.74 11.58 29.40
CA VAL A 404 -8.09 12.26 28.14
C VAL A 404 -9.53 11.95 27.74
N ILE A 405 -9.94 10.68 27.79
CA ILE A 405 -11.33 10.29 27.48
C ILE A 405 -12.32 10.97 28.45
N LYS A 406 -12.01 10.97 29.75
CA LYS A 406 -12.82 11.66 30.76
C LYS A 406 -12.91 13.16 30.50
N TYR A 407 -11.82 13.80 30.06
CA TYR A 407 -11.84 15.20 29.66
C TYR A 407 -12.82 15.45 28.50
N ILE A 408 -12.71 14.64 27.43
CA ILE A 408 -13.60 14.75 26.25
C ILE A 408 -15.06 14.52 26.65
N ASP A 409 -15.32 13.51 27.48
CA ASP A 409 -16.66 13.20 27.97
C ASP A 409 -17.23 14.35 28.82
N THR A 410 -16.43 14.97 29.69
CA THR A 410 -16.85 16.13 30.49
C THR A 410 -17.22 17.31 29.59
N LYS A 411 -16.43 17.59 28.55
CA LYS A 411 -16.73 18.67 27.58
C LYS A 411 -18.00 18.40 26.77
N ARG A 412 -18.32 17.14 26.55
CA ARG A 412 -19.57 16.74 25.90
C ARG A 412 -20.76 16.92 26.83
N ASP A 413 -20.61 16.61 28.11
CA ASP A 413 -21.66 16.78 29.11
C ASP A 413 -21.96 18.26 29.39
N GLU A 414 -20.95 19.14 29.23
CA GLU A 414 -21.10 20.61 29.16
C GLU A 414 -21.91 21.10 27.93
N LYS A 415 -22.28 20.20 26.99
CA LYS A 415 -23.00 20.50 25.74
C LYS A 415 -22.32 21.55 24.86
N LEU A 416 -20.99 21.60 24.87
CA LEU A 416 -20.25 22.48 23.99
C LEU A 416 -20.54 22.17 22.52
N ASN A 417 -20.60 23.19 21.68
CA ASN A 417 -20.61 22.91 20.24
C ASN A 417 -19.20 22.41 19.81
N ILE A 418 -19.11 21.77 18.64
CA ILE A 418 -17.84 21.17 18.17
C ILE A 418 -16.73 22.22 18.04
N GLY A 419 -17.05 23.45 17.61
CA GLY A 419 -16.08 24.53 17.50
C GLY A 419 -15.52 24.97 18.86
N GLU A 420 -16.39 25.10 19.86
CA GLU A 420 -16.01 25.40 21.25
C GLU A 420 -15.17 24.27 21.86
N PHE A 421 -15.55 23.02 21.63
CA PHE A 421 -14.78 21.86 22.06
C PHE A 421 -13.38 21.89 21.45
N LEU A 422 -13.27 22.03 20.13
CA LEU A 422 -11.99 22.07 19.41
C LEU A 422 -11.09 23.22 19.89
N THR A 423 -11.66 24.40 20.15
CA THR A 423 -10.91 25.55 20.65
C THR A 423 -10.37 25.31 22.08
N LYS A 424 -11.06 24.49 22.87
CA LYS A 424 -10.66 24.11 24.23
C LYS A 424 -9.86 22.80 24.28
N PHE A 425 -9.77 22.07 23.17
CA PHE A 425 -9.06 20.81 23.10
C PHE A 425 -7.58 21.07 22.83
N TYR A 426 -6.92 21.65 23.83
CA TYR A 426 -5.48 21.71 23.96
C TYR A 426 -5.10 20.90 25.19
N ILE A 427 -4.41 19.79 24.96
CA ILE A 427 -3.83 18.94 26.00
C ILE A 427 -2.32 19.10 25.92
#